data_AF-A0A1F8N0K2-F1
#
_entry.id   AF-A0A1F8N0K2-F1
#
_cell.length_a   1.000
_cell.length_b   1.000
_cell.length_c   1.000
_cell.angle_alpha   90.00
_cell.angle_beta   90.00
_cell.angle_gamma   90.00
#
_symmetry.space_group_name_H-M   'P 1'
#
loop_
_entity.id
_entity.type
_entity.pdbx_description
1 polymer ?
#
loop_
_entity_poly.entity_id
_entity_poly.type
_entity_poly.pdbx_seq_one_letter_code
_entity_poly.pdbx_strand_id
1 'polypeptide(L)'
;MYQLYLARLAEATQAKQPIERLMREATAAFMEVRDPGLPRRPLVGVNGEIYLRANRFCNKDLVRVCEANGLEAEVAPMSEWIKYIALRNIEDARANEQLRRLVKGALRKWTLEHYEDRIYNWFRELIHEEEPSTKELLKASAPYVPSRNGSEAVVSLGSGIRQMRDPHFAAVISVMPHGCMPGGIVAALAELISSEYDHKPWISLTYDGFADKVNPERIADLAEQLRHRMG
;
A
#
# COMPACT_ATOMS: atom_id res chain seq x y z
N MET A 1 -7.73 10.50 17.47
CA MET A 1 -6.27 10.74 17.36
C MET A 1 -5.82 10.89 15.91
N TYR A 2 -6.01 9.90 15.03
CA TYR A 2 -5.57 9.98 13.61
C TYR A 2 -6.03 11.23 12.86
N GLN A 3 -7.34 11.54 12.87
CA GLN A 3 -7.88 12.71 12.15
C GLN A 3 -7.31 14.05 12.66
N LEU A 4 -6.96 14.13 13.95
CA LEU A 4 -6.36 15.32 14.55
C LEU A 4 -4.96 15.58 13.99
N TYR A 5 -4.08 14.57 14.00
CA TYR A 5 -2.72 14.71 13.49
C TYR A 5 -2.69 14.89 11.97
N LEU A 6 -3.58 14.21 11.23
CA LEU A 6 -3.71 14.40 9.79
C LEU A 6 -4.08 15.85 9.44
N ALA A 7 -5.05 16.45 10.14
CA ALA A 7 -5.43 17.85 9.93
C ALA A 7 -4.27 18.80 10.24
N ARG A 8 -3.59 18.65 11.39
CA ARG A 8 -2.42 19.46 11.76
C ARG A 8 -1.28 19.35 10.75
N LEU A 9 -0.99 18.15 10.25
CA LEU A 9 0.04 17.93 9.23
C LEU A 9 -0.36 18.56 7.89
N ALA A 10 -1.62 18.47 7.50
CA ALA A 10 -2.12 19.10 6.28
C ALA A 10 -2.01 20.63 6.35
N GLU A 11 -2.44 21.24 7.46
CA GLU A 11 -2.33 22.68 7.70
C GLU A 11 -0.86 23.15 7.69
N ALA A 12 0.02 22.46 8.43
CA ALA A 12 1.44 22.79 8.45
C ALA A 12 2.08 22.68 7.05
N THR A 13 1.72 21.64 6.29
CA THR A 13 2.21 21.45 4.91
C THR A 13 1.74 22.58 3.99
N GLN A 14 0.45 22.97 4.07
CA GLN A 14 -0.10 24.09 3.30
C GLN A 14 0.57 25.43 3.66
N ALA A 15 0.85 25.63 4.94
CA ALA A 15 1.57 26.80 5.46
C ALA A 15 3.09 26.75 5.23
N LYS A 16 3.62 25.68 4.62
CA LYS A 16 5.06 25.42 4.40
C LYS A 16 5.88 25.46 5.70
N GLN A 17 5.29 25.03 6.80
CA GLN A 17 5.93 24.93 8.10
C GLN A 17 6.66 23.58 8.26
N PRO A 18 7.72 23.52 9.08
CA PRO A 18 8.37 22.25 9.40
C PRO A 18 7.41 21.27 10.09
N ILE A 19 7.31 20.05 9.57
CA ILE A 19 6.42 19.01 10.09
C ILE A 19 7.11 18.00 11.03
N GLU A 20 8.44 18.05 11.17
CA GLU A 20 9.21 17.07 11.97
C GLU A 20 8.67 16.94 13.39
N ARG A 21 8.51 18.06 14.09
CA ARG A 21 8.00 18.08 15.47
C ARG A 21 6.61 17.46 15.55
N LEU A 22 5.72 17.80 14.61
CA LEU A 22 4.37 17.25 14.55
C LEU A 22 4.38 15.73 14.32
N MET A 23 5.26 15.25 13.45
CA MET A 23 5.43 13.81 13.19
C MET A 23 5.93 13.09 14.44
N ARG A 24 6.94 13.62 15.15
CA ARG A 24 7.45 13.02 16.39
C ARG A 24 6.41 13.03 17.51
N GLU A 25 5.65 14.12 17.65
CA GLU A 25 4.51 14.20 18.59
C GLU A 25 3.43 13.16 18.25
N ALA A 26 3.15 12.95 16.96
CA ALA A 26 2.21 11.91 16.53
C ALA A 26 2.75 10.52 16.87
N THR A 27 4.00 10.21 16.53
CA THR A 27 4.66 8.93 16.82
C THR A 27 4.55 8.58 18.31
N ALA A 28 4.90 9.51 19.20
CA ALA A 28 4.81 9.29 20.64
C ALA A 28 3.36 8.99 21.08
N ALA A 29 2.39 9.79 20.63
CA ALA A 29 0.98 9.58 20.97
C ALA A 29 0.41 8.25 20.45
N PHE A 30 0.81 7.81 19.26
CA PHE A 30 0.41 6.50 18.73
C PHE A 30 1.05 5.33 19.49
N MET A 31 2.30 5.48 19.92
CA MET A 31 2.98 4.48 20.74
C MET A 31 2.34 4.32 22.12
N GLU A 32 1.87 5.41 22.75
CA GLU A 32 1.19 5.38 24.05
C GLU A 32 -0.16 4.63 24.02
N VAL A 33 -0.88 4.69 22.89
CA VAL A 33 -2.19 4.02 22.74
C VAL A 33 -2.05 2.55 22.35
N ARG A 34 -0.86 2.12 21.90
CA ARG A 34 -0.60 0.73 21.54
C ARG A 34 -0.54 -0.11 22.82
N ASP A 35 -1.54 -0.96 23.03
CA ASP A 35 -1.55 -1.93 24.13
C ASP A 35 -0.89 -3.25 23.67
N PRO A 36 0.34 -3.59 24.13
CA PRO A 36 1.02 -4.82 23.76
C PRO A 36 0.38 -6.07 24.38
N GLY A 37 -0.52 -5.92 25.37
CA GLY A 37 -1.20 -7.00 26.05
C GLY A 37 -2.41 -7.55 25.31
N LEU A 38 -2.90 -6.86 24.28
CA LEU A 38 -4.00 -7.35 23.44
C LEU A 38 -3.53 -8.42 22.46
N PRO A 39 -4.33 -9.47 22.21
CA PRO A 39 -4.02 -10.44 21.17
C PRO A 39 -3.97 -9.76 19.81
N ARG A 40 -2.93 -10.03 19.02
CA ARG A 40 -2.80 -9.49 17.66
C ARG A 40 -3.92 -10.03 16.80
N ARG A 41 -4.54 -9.14 16.01
CA ARG A 41 -5.56 -9.54 15.03
C ARG A 41 -4.87 -9.97 13.73
N PRO A 42 -5.54 -10.76 12.87
CA PRO A 42 -5.01 -11.06 11.56
C PRO A 42 -4.78 -9.76 10.78
N LEU A 43 -3.54 -9.51 10.36
CA LEU A 43 -3.17 -8.36 9.56
C LEU A 43 -3.44 -8.65 8.08
N VAL A 44 -4.18 -7.77 7.42
CA VAL A 44 -4.44 -7.83 5.98
C VAL A 44 -3.73 -6.69 5.25
N GLY A 45 -3.04 -7.04 4.17
CA GLY A 45 -2.39 -6.08 3.30
C GLY A 45 -3.37 -5.57 2.24
N VAL A 46 -3.49 -4.27 2.07
CA VAL A 46 -4.35 -3.65 1.06
C VAL A 46 -3.49 -3.09 -0.07
N ASN A 47 -3.62 -3.66 -1.26
CA ASN A 47 -2.97 -3.20 -2.49
C ASN A 47 -4.01 -2.92 -3.59
N GLY A 48 -3.56 -2.72 -4.83
CA GLY A 48 -4.44 -2.38 -5.95
C GLY A 48 -4.39 -0.90 -6.30
N GLU A 49 -5.49 -0.39 -6.88
CA GLU A 49 -5.58 0.94 -7.47
C GLU A 49 -5.25 2.03 -6.44
N ILE A 50 -4.21 2.82 -6.73
CA ILE A 50 -3.58 3.84 -5.89
C ILE A 50 -4.60 4.86 -5.38
N TYR A 51 -5.41 5.45 -6.27
CA TYR A 51 -6.38 6.45 -5.84
C TYR A 51 -7.47 5.85 -4.94
N LEU A 52 -7.96 4.67 -5.30
CA LEU A 52 -9.04 4.01 -4.60
C LEU A 52 -8.60 3.52 -3.22
N ARG A 53 -7.41 2.93 -3.08
CA ARG A 53 -6.90 2.49 -1.78
C ARG A 53 -6.61 3.66 -0.82
N ALA A 54 -6.23 4.83 -1.34
CA ALA A 54 -5.96 6.01 -0.52
C ALA A 54 -7.18 6.90 -0.25
N ASN A 55 -8.29 6.71 -0.95
CA ASN A 55 -9.48 7.52 -0.77
C ASN A 55 -10.61 6.75 -0.06
N ARG A 56 -10.82 7.10 1.22
CA ARG A 56 -11.89 6.52 2.07
C ARG A 56 -13.29 6.57 1.46
N PHE A 57 -13.60 7.62 0.69
CA PHE A 57 -14.92 7.75 0.07
C PHE A 57 -15.07 6.77 -1.10
N CYS A 58 -14.02 6.62 -1.92
CA CYS A 58 -14.03 5.75 -3.08
C CYS A 58 -14.00 4.26 -2.71
N ASN A 59 -13.35 3.90 -1.61
CA ASN A 59 -13.29 2.53 -1.10
C ASN A 59 -14.31 2.22 0.01
N LYS A 60 -15.31 3.10 0.22
CA LYS A 60 -16.39 2.89 1.21
C LYS A 60 -15.87 2.59 2.62
N ASP A 61 -14.83 3.32 3.04
CA ASP A 61 -14.15 3.16 4.33
C ASP A 61 -13.59 1.73 4.55
N LEU A 62 -13.01 1.11 3.51
CA LEU A 62 -12.48 -0.26 3.52
C LEU A 62 -11.72 -0.64 4.81
N VAL A 63 -10.78 0.21 5.25
CA VAL A 63 -9.99 -0.05 6.47
C VAL A 63 -10.90 -0.24 7.69
N ARG A 64 -11.93 0.60 7.85
CA ARG A 64 -12.91 0.48 8.94
C ARG A 64 -13.76 -0.77 8.81
N VAL A 65 -14.09 -1.18 7.59
CA VAL A 65 -14.83 -2.42 7.35
C VAL A 65 -13.99 -3.64 7.76
N CYS A 66 -12.68 -3.64 7.46
CA CYS A 66 -11.76 -4.66 7.96
C CYS A 66 -11.68 -4.64 9.49
N GLU A 67 -11.47 -3.47 10.11
CA GLU A 67 -11.39 -3.31 11.57
C GLU A 67 -12.67 -3.76 12.29
N ALA A 68 -13.85 -3.46 11.72
CA ALA A 68 -15.15 -3.88 12.25
C ALA A 68 -15.34 -5.40 12.21
N ASN A 69 -14.67 -6.09 11.29
CA ASN A 69 -14.65 -7.55 11.20
C ASN A 69 -13.53 -8.20 12.03
N GLY A 70 -12.82 -7.42 12.84
CA GLY A 70 -11.76 -7.90 13.74
C GLY A 70 -10.42 -8.11 13.05
N LEU A 71 -10.18 -7.46 11.91
CA LEU A 71 -8.90 -7.48 11.19
C LEU A 71 -8.07 -6.24 11.51
N GLU A 72 -6.76 -6.35 11.41
CA GLU A 72 -5.85 -5.19 11.26
C GLU A 72 -5.61 -4.98 9.77
N ALA A 73 -5.44 -3.73 9.31
CA ALA A 73 -5.22 -3.45 7.89
C ALA A 73 -4.03 -2.50 7.68
N GLU A 74 -3.14 -2.87 6.76
CA GLU A 74 -2.06 -2.02 6.29
C GLU A 74 -2.25 -1.70 4.81
N VAL A 75 -2.29 -0.42 4.48
CA VAL A 75 -2.52 0.05 3.10
C VAL A 75 -1.19 0.37 2.45
N ALA A 76 -0.94 -0.23 1.28
CA ALA A 76 0.26 0.02 0.48
C ALA A 76 0.39 1.53 0.18
N PRO A 77 1.57 2.13 0.42
CA PRO A 77 1.70 3.59 0.43
C PRO A 77 1.54 4.19 -0.98
N MET A 78 1.05 5.42 -1.04
CA MET A 78 0.91 6.17 -2.30
C MET A 78 2.27 6.49 -2.95
N SER A 79 3.31 6.54 -2.14
CA SER A 79 4.69 6.79 -2.57
C SER A 79 5.19 5.78 -3.58
N GLU A 80 4.69 4.53 -3.57
CA GLU A 80 5.07 3.47 -4.51
C GLU A 80 4.91 3.94 -5.96
N TRP A 81 3.80 4.61 -6.27
CA TRP A 81 3.51 5.14 -7.60
C TRP A 81 4.41 6.31 -7.98
N ILE A 82 4.65 7.21 -7.03
CA ILE A 82 5.51 8.39 -7.23
C ILE A 82 6.93 7.91 -7.55
N LYS A 83 7.44 6.96 -6.76
CA LYS A 83 8.76 6.33 -6.95
C LYS A 83 8.81 5.55 -8.28
N TYR A 84 7.73 4.88 -8.67
CA TYR A 84 7.64 4.18 -9.95
C TYR A 84 7.68 5.13 -11.16
N ILE A 85 6.88 6.20 -11.16
CA ILE A 85 6.89 7.22 -12.21
C ILE A 85 8.27 7.89 -12.30
N ALA A 86 8.91 8.17 -11.17
CA ALA A 86 10.25 8.76 -11.16
C ALA A 86 11.27 7.83 -11.84
N LEU A 87 11.22 6.53 -11.55
CA LEU A 87 12.06 5.53 -12.21
C LEU A 87 11.76 5.46 -13.72
N ARG A 88 10.48 5.35 -14.10
CA ARG A 88 10.08 5.30 -15.51
C ARG A 88 10.55 6.52 -16.31
N ASN A 89 10.47 7.71 -15.71
CA ASN A 89 10.97 8.92 -16.34
C ASN A 89 12.47 8.89 -16.63
N ILE A 90 13.27 8.26 -15.76
CA ILE A 90 14.71 8.08 -15.96
C ILE A 90 14.95 7.04 -17.05
N GLU A 91 14.23 5.93 -17.03
CA GLU A 91 14.34 4.86 -18.04
C GLU A 91 13.98 5.36 -19.43
N ASP A 92 12.90 6.13 -19.56
CA ASP A 92 12.49 6.74 -20.82
C ASP A 92 13.51 7.79 -21.29
N ALA A 93 14.07 8.59 -20.38
CA ALA A 93 15.12 9.55 -20.73
C ALA A 93 16.37 8.85 -21.27
N ARG A 94 16.74 7.71 -20.67
CA ARG A 94 17.87 6.89 -21.12
C ARG A 94 17.58 6.26 -22.50
N ALA A 95 16.40 5.68 -22.69
CA ALA A 95 16.01 5.04 -23.94
C ALA A 95 15.93 6.04 -25.11
N ASN A 96 15.58 7.30 -24.84
CA ASN A 96 15.50 8.36 -25.84
C ASN A 96 16.78 9.23 -25.92
N GLU A 97 17.87 8.82 -25.26
CA GLU A 97 19.17 9.53 -25.26
C GLU A 97 19.09 11.00 -24.78
N GLN A 98 18.13 11.32 -23.91
CA GLN A 98 17.86 12.67 -23.41
C GLN A 98 18.70 12.98 -22.16
N LEU A 99 19.99 13.28 -22.33
CA LEU A 99 20.94 13.51 -21.22
C LEU A 99 20.44 14.55 -20.20
N ARG A 100 19.89 15.68 -20.66
CA ARG A 100 19.35 16.72 -19.76
C ARG A 100 18.19 16.20 -18.89
N ARG A 101 17.31 15.37 -19.45
CA ARG A 101 16.19 14.78 -18.74
C ARG A 101 16.68 13.69 -17.78
N LEU A 102 17.70 12.93 -18.18
CA LEU A 102 18.32 11.91 -17.35
C LEU A 102 18.93 12.50 -16.07
N VAL A 103 19.76 13.55 -16.21
CA VAL A 103 20.38 14.23 -15.05
C VAL A 103 19.33 14.84 -14.13
N LYS A 104 18.32 15.53 -14.70
CA LYS A 104 17.21 16.09 -13.91
C LYS A 104 16.41 15.00 -13.19
N GLY A 105 16.17 13.87 -13.86
CA GLY A 105 15.45 12.72 -13.28
C GLY A 105 16.23 12.09 -12.13
N ALA A 106 17.53 11.86 -12.32
CA ALA A 106 18.41 11.32 -11.28
C ALA A 106 18.47 12.24 -10.05
N LEU A 107 18.59 13.56 -10.25
CA LEU A 107 18.56 14.52 -9.15
C LEU A 107 17.21 14.50 -8.41
N ARG A 108 16.09 14.49 -9.13
CA ARG A 108 14.76 14.41 -8.52
C ARG A 108 14.57 13.13 -7.71
N LYS A 109 15.02 11.99 -8.24
CA LYS A 109 14.98 10.70 -7.56
C LYS A 109 15.80 10.75 -6.27
N TRP A 110 17.04 11.23 -6.34
CA TRP A 110 17.89 11.38 -5.15
C TRP A 110 17.26 12.29 -4.09
N THR A 111 16.66 13.41 -4.51
CA THR A 111 15.95 14.32 -3.59
C THR A 111 14.74 13.66 -2.94
N LEU A 112 13.97 12.87 -3.71
CA LEU A 112 12.83 12.12 -3.18
C LEU A 112 13.27 11.12 -2.12
N GLU A 113 14.26 10.28 -2.44
CA GLU A 113 14.84 9.28 -1.52
C GLU A 113 15.40 9.94 -0.26
N HIS A 114 16.14 11.06 -0.40
CA HIS A 114 16.66 11.79 0.75
C HIS A 114 15.57 12.32 1.69
N TYR A 115 14.47 12.85 1.15
CA TYR A 115 13.36 13.33 1.98
C TYR A 115 12.58 12.17 2.60
N GLU A 116 12.41 11.07 1.87
CA GLU A 116 11.77 9.85 2.35
C GLU A 116 12.51 9.27 3.54
N ASP A 117 13.82 9.05 3.43
CA ASP A 117 14.67 8.56 4.54
C ASP A 117 14.56 9.46 5.77
N ARG A 118 14.56 10.78 5.54
CA ARG A 118 14.47 11.76 6.63
C ARG A 118 13.10 11.72 7.32
N ILE A 119 12.02 11.59 6.55
CA ILE A 119 10.66 11.51 7.07
C ILE A 119 10.46 10.19 7.81
N TYR A 120 10.91 9.07 7.23
CA TYR A 120 10.89 7.73 7.84
C TYR A 120 11.53 7.72 9.23
N ASN A 121 12.69 8.36 9.38
CA ASN A 121 13.38 8.46 10.67
C ASN A 121 12.58 9.16 11.78
N TRP A 122 11.51 9.89 11.46
CA TRP A 122 10.64 10.54 12.46
C TRP A 122 9.57 9.61 13.04
N PHE A 123 9.26 8.49 12.38
CA PHE A 123 8.19 7.56 12.78
C PHE A 123 8.54 6.07 12.69
N ARG A 124 9.80 5.73 12.35
CA ARG A 124 10.29 4.34 12.24
C ARG A 124 10.03 3.44 13.45
N GLU A 125 9.83 4.00 14.65
CA GLU A 125 9.52 3.24 15.87
C GLU A 125 8.09 2.67 15.87
N LEU A 126 7.18 3.28 15.10
CA LEU A 126 5.77 2.91 15.06
C LEU A 126 5.45 1.80 14.06
N ILE A 127 6.23 1.72 12.98
CA ILE A 127 5.93 0.87 11.82
C ILE A 127 6.74 -0.42 11.84
N HIS A 128 6.17 -1.47 11.24
CA HIS A 128 6.75 -2.80 11.21
C HIS A 128 7.86 -2.92 10.14
N GLU A 129 7.62 -2.38 8.96
CA GLU A 129 8.52 -2.47 7.82
C GLU A 129 8.70 -1.07 7.18
N GLU A 130 9.88 -0.84 6.61
CA GLU A 130 10.14 0.32 5.76
C GLU A 130 9.36 0.21 4.44
N GLU A 131 8.99 1.35 3.87
CA GLU A 131 8.30 1.35 2.59
C GLU A 131 9.14 0.68 1.50
N PRO A 132 8.53 -0.17 0.65
CA PRO A 132 9.26 -0.90 -0.37
C PRO A 132 9.89 0.05 -1.41
N SER A 133 11.09 -0.29 -1.87
CA SER A 133 11.69 0.39 -3.02
C SER A 133 11.02 -0.07 -4.32
N THR A 134 10.97 0.81 -5.34
CA THR A 134 10.43 0.44 -6.66
C THR A 134 11.10 -0.80 -7.23
N LYS A 135 12.41 -0.96 -7.03
CA LYS A 135 13.17 -2.10 -7.55
C LYS A 135 12.69 -3.41 -6.94
N GLU A 136 12.36 -3.41 -5.65
CA GLU A 136 11.86 -4.60 -4.97
C GLU A 136 10.45 -4.96 -5.44
N LEU A 137 9.57 -3.97 -5.62
CA LEU A 137 8.23 -4.19 -6.17
C LEU A 137 8.30 -4.82 -7.56
N LEU A 138 9.13 -4.25 -8.45
CA LEU A 138 9.32 -4.77 -9.80
C LEU A 138 9.98 -6.16 -9.81
N LYS A 139 10.90 -6.44 -8.87
CA LYS A 139 11.51 -7.76 -8.72
C LYS A 139 10.48 -8.78 -8.23
N ALA A 140 9.59 -8.39 -7.33
CA ALA A 140 8.54 -9.25 -6.81
C ALA A 140 7.51 -9.62 -7.90
N SER A 141 7.11 -8.66 -8.74
CA SER A 141 6.12 -8.87 -9.81
C SER A 141 6.69 -9.54 -11.07
N ALA A 142 8.01 -9.45 -11.31
CA ALA A 142 8.67 -9.90 -12.53
C ALA A 142 8.36 -11.35 -12.98
N PRO A 143 8.16 -12.35 -12.08
CA PRO A 143 7.80 -13.70 -12.50
C PRO A 143 6.44 -13.81 -13.19
N TYR A 144 5.52 -12.88 -12.92
CA TYR A 144 4.14 -12.93 -13.42
C TYR A 144 3.85 -11.89 -14.49
N VAL A 145 4.46 -10.70 -14.36
CA VAL A 145 4.26 -9.59 -15.31
C VAL A 145 5.61 -8.95 -15.61
N PRO A 146 5.98 -8.78 -16.90
CA PRO A 146 7.21 -8.08 -17.27
C PRO A 146 7.27 -6.68 -16.63
N SER A 147 8.41 -6.33 -16.04
CA SER A 147 8.60 -5.05 -15.33
C SER A 147 8.40 -3.81 -16.21
N ARG A 148 8.57 -3.96 -17.53
CA ARG A 148 8.32 -2.91 -18.53
C ARG A 148 6.83 -2.77 -18.89
N ASN A 149 5.95 -3.59 -18.32
CA ASN A 149 4.51 -3.33 -18.38
C ASN A 149 4.27 -2.03 -17.61
N GLY A 150 4.14 -0.92 -18.35
CA GLY A 150 4.07 0.46 -17.84
C GLY A 150 2.77 0.80 -17.10
N SER A 151 2.04 -0.22 -16.65
CA SER A 151 0.79 -0.08 -15.93
C SER A 151 1.01 -0.18 -14.43
N GLU A 152 0.02 0.25 -13.68
CA GLU A 152 -0.01 0.10 -12.23
C GLU A 152 0.09 -1.37 -11.76
N ALA A 153 -0.30 -2.32 -12.61
CA ALA A 153 -0.34 -3.74 -12.27
C ALA A 153 0.99 -4.26 -11.70
N VAL A 154 2.14 -3.81 -12.22
CA VAL A 154 3.45 -4.27 -11.70
C VAL A 154 3.71 -3.78 -10.27
N VAL A 155 3.24 -2.58 -9.94
CA VAL A 155 3.40 -2.00 -8.60
C VAL A 155 2.44 -2.68 -7.64
N SER A 156 1.14 -2.72 -7.96
CA SER A 156 0.12 -3.35 -7.12
C SER A 156 0.41 -4.83 -6.88
N LEU A 157 0.79 -5.57 -7.92
CA LEU A 157 1.16 -6.98 -7.81
C LEU A 157 2.41 -7.16 -6.97
N GLY A 158 3.43 -6.32 -7.17
CA GLY A 158 4.67 -6.34 -6.40
C GLY A 158 4.41 -6.17 -4.90
N SER A 159 3.57 -5.20 -4.51
CA SER A 159 3.22 -4.96 -3.10
C SER A 159 2.43 -6.13 -2.51
N GLY A 160 1.48 -6.66 -3.28
CA GLY A 160 0.72 -7.84 -2.86
C GLY A 160 1.60 -9.06 -2.66
N ILE A 161 2.53 -9.34 -3.57
CA ILE A 161 3.47 -10.47 -3.42
C ILE A 161 4.39 -10.29 -2.21
N ARG A 162 4.83 -9.06 -1.90
CA ARG A 162 5.59 -8.80 -0.67
C ARG A 162 4.75 -9.13 0.57
N GLN A 163 3.51 -8.66 0.62
CA GLN A 163 2.58 -8.97 1.70
C GLN A 163 2.30 -10.48 1.78
N MET A 164 2.19 -11.18 0.65
CA MET A 164 2.03 -12.64 0.64
C MET A 164 3.25 -13.37 1.23
N ARG A 165 4.47 -12.87 0.98
CA ARG A 165 5.73 -13.44 1.48
C ARG A 165 5.95 -13.18 2.96
N ASP A 166 5.47 -12.08 3.48
CA ASP A 166 5.69 -11.69 4.87
C ASP A 166 4.76 -12.51 5.80
N PRO A 167 5.31 -13.25 6.78
CA PRO A 167 4.53 -14.02 7.74
C PRO A 167 3.64 -13.19 8.65
N HIS A 168 3.87 -11.87 8.79
CA HIS A 168 3.01 -11.00 9.61
C HIS A 168 1.65 -10.77 8.95
N PHE A 169 1.57 -10.87 7.63
CA PHE A 169 0.33 -10.72 6.88
C PHE A 169 -0.40 -12.05 6.77
N ALA A 170 -1.65 -12.07 7.25
CA ALA A 170 -2.54 -13.20 7.19
C ALA A 170 -3.27 -13.30 5.82
N ALA A 171 -3.48 -12.18 5.12
CA ALA A 171 -4.10 -12.14 3.81
C ALA A 171 -3.78 -10.86 3.02
N VAL A 172 -4.16 -10.84 1.75
CA VAL A 172 -4.08 -9.67 0.87
C VAL A 172 -5.47 -9.33 0.30
N ILE A 173 -5.78 -8.04 0.23
CA ILE A 173 -6.97 -7.47 -0.39
C ILE A 173 -6.53 -6.50 -1.49
N SER A 174 -6.78 -6.86 -2.75
CA SER A 174 -6.62 -5.93 -3.87
C SER A 174 -7.89 -5.15 -4.12
N VAL A 175 -7.77 -3.84 -4.31
CA VAL A 175 -8.90 -2.99 -4.69
C VAL A 175 -8.76 -2.49 -6.11
N MET A 176 -9.87 -2.39 -6.83
CA MET A 176 -9.88 -1.84 -8.19
C MET A 176 -11.23 -1.21 -8.53
N PRO A 177 -11.27 -0.18 -9.40
CA PRO A 177 -12.52 0.24 -9.99
C PRO A 177 -13.03 -0.79 -11.00
N HIS A 178 -14.34 -0.83 -11.21
CA HIS A 178 -14.94 -1.70 -12.22
C HIS A 178 -14.35 -1.42 -13.61
N GLY A 179 -13.94 -2.49 -14.33
CA GLY A 179 -13.33 -2.38 -15.65
C GLY A 179 -11.87 -1.91 -15.67
N CYS A 180 -11.20 -1.82 -14.51
CA CYS A 180 -9.78 -1.50 -14.44
C CYS A 180 -8.92 -2.65 -15.02
N MET A 181 -8.35 -2.47 -16.21
CA MET A 181 -7.51 -3.49 -16.84
C MET A 181 -6.29 -3.89 -15.99
N PRO A 182 -5.51 -2.95 -15.40
CA PRO A 182 -4.42 -3.33 -14.47
C PRO A 182 -4.91 -4.11 -13.26
N GLY A 183 -6.02 -3.70 -12.64
CA GLY A 183 -6.65 -4.42 -11.53
C GLY A 183 -7.11 -5.82 -11.93
N GLY A 184 -7.67 -5.97 -13.13
CA GLY A 184 -8.09 -7.26 -13.69
C GLY A 184 -6.93 -8.25 -13.86
N ILE A 185 -5.74 -7.76 -14.27
CA ILE A 185 -4.53 -8.59 -14.33
C ILE A 185 -4.15 -9.11 -12.94
N VAL A 186 -4.16 -8.23 -11.93
CA VAL A 186 -3.86 -8.61 -10.54
C VAL A 186 -4.88 -9.63 -10.02
N ALA A 187 -6.17 -9.38 -10.25
CA ALA A 187 -7.25 -10.29 -9.83
C ALA A 187 -7.15 -11.66 -10.51
N ALA A 188 -6.79 -11.71 -11.79
CA ALA A 188 -6.60 -12.97 -12.52
C ALA A 188 -5.41 -13.80 -12.00
N LEU A 189 -4.41 -13.16 -11.40
CA LEU A 189 -3.23 -13.82 -10.84
C LEU A 189 -3.38 -14.16 -9.35
N ALA A 190 -4.37 -13.58 -8.66
CA ALA A 190 -4.52 -13.69 -7.21
C ALA A 190 -4.65 -15.15 -6.73
N GLU A 191 -5.45 -15.98 -7.41
CA GLU A 191 -5.65 -17.38 -7.03
C GLU A 191 -4.40 -18.23 -7.25
N LEU A 192 -3.72 -18.04 -8.40
CA LEU A 192 -2.43 -18.68 -8.67
C LEU A 192 -1.42 -18.35 -7.58
N ILE A 193 -1.26 -17.06 -7.28
CA ILE A 193 -0.32 -16.60 -6.25
C ILE A 193 -0.72 -17.15 -4.88
N SER A 194 -2.00 -17.11 -4.51
CA SER A 194 -2.48 -17.70 -3.26
C SER A 194 -2.05 -19.17 -3.12
N SER A 195 -2.17 -19.97 -4.18
CA SER A 195 -1.75 -21.37 -4.17
C SER A 195 -0.23 -21.57 -3.99
N GLU A 196 0.59 -20.62 -4.41
CA GLU A 196 2.05 -20.67 -4.28
C GLU A 196 2.55 -20.26 -2.88
N TYR A 197 1.72 -19.56 -2.09
CA TYR A 197 2.07 -19.08 -0.74
C TYR A 197 1.18 -19.73 0.32
N ASP A 198 1.22 -21.06 0.42
CA ASP A 198 0.52 -21.86 1.44
C ASP A 198 -1.00 -21.59 1.52
N HIS A 199 -1.62 -21.36 0.36
CA HIS A 199 -3.03 -20.99 0.25
C HIS A 199 -3.41 -19.76 1.10
N LYS A 200 -2.47 -18.86 1.39
CA LYS A 200 -2.74 -17.58 2.08
C LYS A 200 -3.79 -16.80 1.27
N PRO A 201 -4.89 -16.30 1.88
CA PRO A 201 -5.97 -15.74 1.09
C PRO A 201 -5.57 -14.44 0.37
N TRP A 202 -5.94 -14.34 -0.90
CA TRP A 202 -5.90 -13.11 -1.68
C TRP A 202 -7.27 -12.86 -2.29
N ILE A 203 -7.95 -11.79 -1.87
CA ILE A 203 -9.25 -11.40 -2.46
C ILE A 203 -9.12 -10.11 -3.27
N SER A 204 -9.97 -9.94 -4.28
CA SER A 204 -10.05 -8.72 -5.08
C SER A 204 -11.42 -8.06 -4.94
N LEU A 205 -11.47 -6.85 -4.41
CA LEU A 205 -12.67 -6.04 -4.22
C LEU A 205 -12.82 -5.05 -5.38
N THR A 206 -14.04 -4.96 -5.92
CA THR A 206 -14.35 -4.06 -7.04
C THR A 206 -15.29 -2.97 -6.55
N TYR A 207 -14.98 -1.72 -6.91
CA TYR A 207 -15.78 -0.56 -6.55
C TYR A 207 -16.28 0.14 -7.82
N ASP A 208 -17.57 0.44 -7.87
CA ASP A 208 -18.26 1.01 -9.04
C ASP A 208 -19.02 2.32 -8.72
N GLY A 209 -18.96 2.77 -7.46
CA GLY A 209 -19.62 3.98 -6.98
C GLY A 209 -21.06 3.76 -6.51
N PHE A 210 -21.66 2.59 -6.73
CA PHE A 210 -23.01 2.27 -6.28
C PHE A 210 -23.05 1.84 -4.81
N ALA A 211 -24.25 1.53 -4.31
CA ALA A 211 -24.42 0.93 -3.00
C ALA A 211 -23.85 -0.49 -3.02
N ASP A 212 -22.94 -0.76 -2.09
CA ASP A 212 -22.14 -1.97 -2.08
C ASP A 212 -22.48 -2.82 -0.87
N LYS A 213 -23.04 -4.00 -1.12
CA LYS A 213 -23.28 -5.04 -0.11
C LYS A 213 -22.30 -6.21 -0.25
N VAL A 214 -21.65 -6.33 -1.40
CA VAL A 214 -20.84 -7.49 -1.76
C VAL A 214 -19.47 -7.42 -1.11
N ASN A 215 -18.79 -6.27 -1.17
CA ASN A 215 -17.44 -6.17 -0.58
C ASN A 215 -17.45 -6.35 0.95
N PRO A 216 -18.41 -5.77 1.73
CA PRO A 216 -18.51 -6.05 3.16
C PRO A 216 -18.70 -7.53 3.49
N GLU A 217 -19.54 -8.25 2.75
CA GLU A 217 -19.74 -9.70 2.91
C GLU A 217 -18.44 -10.47 2.65
N ARG A 218 -17.74 -10.15 1.55
CA ARG A 218 -16.45 -10.80 1.23
C ARG A 218 -15.37 -10.55 2.29
N ILE A 219 -15.36 -9.38 2.93
CA ILE A 219 -14.43 -9.08 4.04
C ILE A 219 -14.83 -9.87 5.29
N ALA A 220 -16.13 -10.00 5.58
CA ALA A 220 -16.61 -10.80 6.68
C ALA A 220 -16.24 -12.29 6.52
N ASP A 221 -16.45 -12.83 5.31
CA ASP A 221 -16.07 -14.20 4.96
C ASP A 221 -14.55 -14.41 5.10
N LEU A 222 -13.74 -13.47 4.61
CA LEU A 222 -12.29 -13.52 4.79
C LEU A 222 -11.92 -13.54 6.27
N ALA A 223 -12.54 -12.68 7.08
CA ALA A 223 -12.26 -12.63 8.51
C ALA A 223 -12.63 -13.95 9.22
N GLU A 224 -13.73 -14.59 8.83
CA GLU A 224 -14.11 -15.90 9.35
C GLU A 224 -13.11 -16.99 8.93
N GLN A 225 -12.71 -17.02 7.67
CA GLN A 225 -11.68 -17.95 7.18
C GLN A 225 -10.36 -17.80 7.95
N LEU A 226 -9.93 -16.56 8.23
CA LEU A 226 -8.70 -16.31 8.98
C LEU A 226 -8.82 -16.73 10.45
N ARG A 227 -9.97 -16.52 11.09
CA ARG A 227 -10.22 -17.00 12.46
C ARG A 227 -10.10 -18.53 12.55
N HIS A 228 -10.66 -19.26 11.58
CA HIS A 228 -10.57 -20.72 11.54
C HIS A 228 -9.16 -21.27 11.30
N ARG A 229 -8.27 -20.51 10.66
CA ARG A 229 -6.89 -20.93 10.43
C ARG A 229 -5.95 -20.65 11.62
N MET A 230 -6.34 -19.75 12.51
CA MET A 230 -5.55 -19.35 13.68
C MET A 230 -5.95 -20.04 14.98
N GLY A 231 -7.14 -20.67 15.02
CA GLY A 231 -7.59 -21.50 16.13
C GLY A 231 -7.20 -22.96 15.93
#